data_AF-A0A454CND3-F1
#
_entry.id   AF-A0A454CND3-F1
#
_cell.length_a   1.000
_cell.length_b   1.000
_cell.length_c   1.000
_cell.angle_alpha   90.00
_cell.angle_beta   90.00
_cell.angle_gamma   90.00
#
_symmetry.space_group_name_H-M   'P 1'
#
loop_
_entity.id
_entity.type
_entity.pdbx_description
1 polymer ?
#
loop_
_entity_poly.entity_id
_entity_poly.type
_entity_poly.pdbx_seq_one_letter_code
_entity_poly.pdbx_strand_id
1 'polypeptide(L)'
;MRDLSIPGLSLFVDVLDKCQAHPHINTGQLLEHWRNSQNETLLSRLASWDIPLDEDNQEEIFLDSLDKIIAQCVEKQIENLQAKARSVGLSAEEKRELLALMLDLKA
;
A
#
# COMPACT_ATOMS: atom_id res chain seq x y z
N MET A 1 3.86 -8.04 -1.19
CA MET A 1 3.09 -6.88 -0.67
C MET A 1 1.78 -7.28 0.01
N ARG A 2 0.94 -8.14 -0.60
CA ARG A 2 -0.35 -8.51 0.01
C ARG A 2 -0.25 -9.24 1.36
N ASP A 3 0.87 -9.92 1.60
CA ASP A 3 1.09 -10.66 2.84
C ASP A 3 1.62 -9.78 4.00
N LEU A 4 1.92 -8.50 3.73
CA LEU A 4 2.26 -7.54 4.77
C LEU A 4 0.96 -7.01 5.40
N SER A 5 0.83 -7.18 6.71
CA SER A 5 -0.34 -6.72 7.48
C SER A 5 -0.32 -5.19 7.68
N ILE A 6 -0.37 -4.43 6.60
CA ILE A 6 -0.54 -2.97 6.60
C ILE A 6 -2.02 -2.65 6.36
N PRO A 7 -2.69 -1.94 7.30
CA PRO A 7 -4.09 -1.56 7.13
C PRO A 7 -4.32 -0.80 5.82
N GLY A 8 -5.34 -1.20 5.07
CA GLY A 8 -5.71 -0.55 3.81
C GLY A 8 -4.86 -0.95 2.59
N LEU A 9 -3.69 -1.58 2.76
CA LEU A 9 -2.79 -1.91 1.63
C LEU A 9 -3.43 -2.92 0.66
N SER A 10 -4.09 -3.95 1.18
CA SER A 10 -4.81 -4.91 0.32
C SER A 10 -5.91 -4.23 -0.49
N LEU A 11 -6.67 -3.32 0.13
CA LEU A 11 -7.74 -2.59 -0.55
C LEU A 11 -7.17 -1.66 -1.62
N PHE A 12 -6.06 -0.97 -1.34
CA PHE A 12 -5.38 -0.12 -2.32
C PHE A 12 -4.90 -0.92 -3.54
N VAL A 13 -4.29 -2.08 -3.32
CA VAL A 13 -3.90 -2.98 -4.41
C VAL A 13 -5.11 -3.46 -5.21
N ASP A 14 -6.21 -3.82 -4.55
CA ASP A 14 -7.44 -4.23 -5.24
C ASP A 14 -8.03 -3.10 -6.10
N VAL A 15 -7.93 -1.84 -5.65
CA VAL A 15 -8.30 -0.66 -6.44
C VAL A 15 -7.43 -0.53 -7.69
N LEU A 16 -6.11 -0.64 -7.54
CA LEU A 16 -5.18 -0.58 -8.67
C LEU A 16 -5.42 -1.69 -9.70
N ASP A 17 -5.64 -2.93 -9.24
CA ASP A 17 -5.94 -4.07 -10.10
C ASP A 17 -7.18 -3.81 -10.97
N LYS A 18 -8.21 -3.18 -10.40
CA LYS A 18 -9.45 -2.84 -11.11
C LYS A 18 -9.25 -1.72 -12.12
N CYS A 19 -8.49 -0.68 -11.76
CA CYS A 19 -8.11 0.38 -12.69
C CYS A 19 -7.29 -0.15 -13.87
N GLN A 20 -6.32 -1.04 -13.63
CA GLN A 20 -5.51 -1.67 -14.69
C GLN A 20 -6.34 -2.58 -15.59
N ALA A 21 -7.27 -3.36 -15.03
CA ALA A 21 -8.18 -4.20 -15.80
C ALA A 21 -9.20 -3.41 -16.63
N HIS A 22 -9.51 -2.18 -16.21
CA HIS A 22 -10.49 -1.30 -16.86
C HIS A 22 -9.93 0.12 -17.07
N PRO A 23 -9.04 0.35 -18.06
CA PRO A 23 -8.31 1.62 -18.22
C PRO A 23 -9.16 2.88 -18.47
N HIS A 24 -10.44 2.72 -18.78
CA HIS A 24 -11.38 3.80 -19.05
C HIS A 24 -12.50 3.89 -18.01
N ILE A 25 -12.36 3.19 -16.88
CA ILE A 25 -13.34 3.21 -15.80
C ILE A 25 -13.36 4.60 -15.15
N ASN A 26 -14.55 5.15 -14.93
CA ASN A 26 -14.69 6.35 -14.11
C ASN A 26 -14.88 6.00 -12.63
N THR A 27 -14.75 6.98 -11.74
CA THR A 27 -14.87 6.78 -10.28
C THR A 27 -16.17 6.11 -9.87
N GLY A 28 -17.30 6.49 -10.46
CA GLY A 28 -18.60 5.89 -10.14
C GLY A 28 -18.67 4.41 -10.54
N GLN A 29 -18.24 4.08 -11.74
CA GLN A 29 -18.13 2.70 -12.22
C GLN A 29 -17.16 1.87 -11.39
N LEU A 30 -16.06 2.47 -10.93
CA LEU A 30 -15.09 1.82 -10.05
C LEU A 30 -15.74 1.45 -8.71
N LEU A 31 -16.51 2.35 -8.11
CA LEU A 31 -17.21 2.10 -6.84
C LEU A 31 -18.25 0.97 -6.93
N GLU A 32 -18.85 0.71 -8.10
CA GLU A 32 -19.78 -0.41 -8.30
C GLU A 32 -19.15 -1.76 -7.96
N HIS A 33 -17.83 -1.92 -8.09
CA HIS A 33 -17.13 -3.15 -7.72
C HIS A 33 -17.18 -3.46 -6.22
N TRP A 34 -17.47 -2.45 -5.39
CA TRP A 34 -17.59 -2.59 -3.93
C TRP A 34 -19.01 -2.37 -3.41
N ARG A 35 -20.01 -2.27 -4.28
CA ARG A 35 -21.42 -2.17 -3.86
C ARG A 35 -21.83 -3.36 -2.99
N ASN A 36 -22.51 -3.08 -1.89
CA ASN A 36 -22.91 -4.02 -0.85
C ASN A 36 -21.73 -4.75 -0.17
N SER A 37 -20.51 -4.23 -0.28
CA SER A 37 -19.34 -4.77 0.41
C SER A 37 -19.01 -3.97 1.67
N GLN A 38 -18.22 -4.55 2.57
CA GLN A 38 -17.73 -3.88 3.76
C GLN A 38 -16.94 -2.58 3.47
N ASN A 39 -16.41 -2.42 2.25
CA ASN A 39 -15.59 -1.28 1.85
C ASN A 39 -16.39 -0.17 1.15
N GLU A 40 -17.69 -0.37 0.86
CA GLU A 40 -18.52 0.58 0.12
C GLU A 40 -18.52 1.97 0.76
N THR A 41 -18.85 2.05 2.05
CA THR A 41 -18.93 3.32 2.79
C THR A 41 -17.58 4.03 2.85
N LEU A 42 -16.49 3.27 3.03
CA LEU A 42 -15.13 3.82 3.09
C LEU A 42 -14.73 4.43 1.75
N LEU A 43 -14.86 3.66 0.66
CA LEU A 43 -14.46 4.11 -0.68
C LEU A 43 -15.33 5.25 -1.18
N SER A 44 -16.64 5.21 -0.89
CA SER A 44 -17.56 6.31 -1.24
C SER A 44 -17.17 7.61 -0.53
N ARG A 45 -16.79 7.52 0.76
CA ARG A 45 -16.30 8.68 1.51
C ARG A 45 -14.99 9.21 0.93
N LEU A 46 -14.03 8.34 0.60
CA LEU A 46 -12.75 8.75 -0.02
C LEU A 46 -12.97 9.40 -1.39
N ALA A 47 -13.86 8.85 -2.21
CA ALA A 47 -14.19 9.40 -3.53
C ALA A 47 -14.88 10.77 -3.46
N SER A 48 -15.59 11.06 -2.37
CA SER A 48 -16.20 12.37 -2.12
C SER A 48 -15.25 13.40 -1.50
N TRP A 49 -14.03 12.99 -1.13
CA TRP A 49 -13.10 13.87 -0.46
C TRP A 49 -12.53 14.87 -1.46
N ASP A 50 -12.79 16.15 -1.21
CA ASP A 50 -12.15 17.24 -1.93
C ASP A 50 -10.69 17.34 -1.46
N ILE A 51 -9.77 16.92 -2.32
CA ILE A 51 -8.34 17.05 -2.08
C ILE A 51 -7.92 18.37 -2.73
N PRO A 52 -7.34 19.33 -1.97
CA PRO A 52 -6.86 20.57 -2.52
C PRO A 52 -5.61 20.28 -3.37
N LEU A 53 -5.85 19.93 -4.62
CA LEU A 53 -4.85 19.60 -5.62
C LEU A 53 -4.83 20.71 -6.66
N ASP A 54 -3.64 21.26 -6.91
CA ASP A 54 -3.39 21.94 -8.17
C ASP A 54 -3.14 20.87 -9.24
N GLU A 55 -3.67 21.04 -10.46
CA GLU A 55 -3.54 20.06 -11.55
C GLU A 55 -2.07 19.68 -11.82
N ASP A 56 -1.14 20.60 -11.53
CA ASP A 56 0.30 20.43 -11.72
C ASP A 56 0.98 19.58 -10.62
N ASN A 57 0.33 19.26 -9.50
CA ASN A 57 0.95 18.57 -8.35
C ASN A 57 0.29 17.23 -7.98
N GLN A 58 -0.69 16.76 -8.75
CA GLN A 58 -1.42 15.53 -8.43
C GLN A 58 -0.52 14.29 -8.46
N GLU A 59 0.32 14.18 -9.48
CA GLU A 59 1.23 13.05 -9.67
C GLU A 59 2.31 13.02 -8.59
N GLU A 60 2.93 14.17 -8.30
CA GLU A 60 3.95 14.29 -7.25
C GLU A 60 3.38 13.93 -5.87
N ILE A 61 2.21 14.46 -5.51
CA ILE A 61 1.55 14.10 -4.23
C ILE A 61 1.23 12.60 -4.16
N PHE A 62 0.83 11.99 -5.29
CA PHE A 62 0.56 10.56 -5.34
C PHE A 62 1.83 9.73 -5.15
N LEU A 63 2.92 10.09 -5.85
CA LEU A 63 4.22 9.42 -5.74
C LEU A 63 4.82 9.57 -4.35
N ASP A 64 4.79 10.77 -3.77
CA ASP A 64 5.23 11.02 -2.38
C ASP A 64 4.44 10.19 -1.38
N SER A 65 3.13 10.04 -1.60
CA SER A 65 2.28 9.21 -0.75
C SER A 65 2.60 7.73 -0.91
N LEU A 66 2.95 7.29 -2.13
CA LEU A 66 3.36 5.93 -2.41
C LEU A 66 4.72 5.61 -1.75
N ASP A 67 5.68 6.52 -1.80
CA ASP A 67 6.97 6.37 -1.12
C ASP A 67 6.79 6.18 0.39
N LYS A 68 5.87 6.93 1.02
CA LYS A 68 5.51 6.75 2.43
C LYS A 68 4.88 5.39 2.71
N ILE A 69 4.09 4.84 1.79
CA ILE A 69 3.51 3.49 1.92
C ILE A 69 4.62 2.44 1.80
N ILE A 70 5.56 2.62 0.86
CA ILE A 70 6.69 1.71 0.67
C ILE A 70 7.60 1.71 1.90
N ALA A 71 7.90 2.88 2.47
CA ALA A 71 8.67 2.98 3.71
C ALA A 71 8.01 2.18 4.86
N GLN A 72 6.69 2.32 5.03
CA GLN A 72 5.93 1.53 6.01
C GLN A 72 5.99 0.02 5.72
N CYS A 73 6.00 -0.40 4.44
CA CYS A 73 6.19 -1.80 4.07
C CYS A 73 7.56 -2.33 4.49
N VAL A 74 8.62 -1.55 4.24
CA VAL A 74 9.99 -1.89 4.61
C VAL A 74 10.12 -2.01 6.12
N GLU A 75 9.66 -1.01 6.87
CA GLU A 75 9.65 -1.03 8.34
C GLU A 75 8.91 -2.26 8.86
N LYS A 76 7.73 -2.56 8.31
CA LYS A 76 6.95 -3.70 8.76
C LYS A 76 7.64 -5.03 8.52
N GLN A 77 8.31 -5.17 7.37
CA GLN A 77 9.06 -6.38 7.05
C GLN A 77 10.27 -6.55 7.97
N ILE A 78 10.98 -5.46 8.28
CA ILE A 78 12.07 -5.47 9.26
C ILE A 78 11.55 -5.94 10.63
N GLU A 79 10.43 -5.38 11.12
CA GLU A 79 9.82 -5.81 12.39
C GLU A 79 9.51 -7.31 12.41
N ASN A 80 8.90 -7.83 11.34
CA ASN A 80 8.53 -9.23 11.22
C ASN A 80 9.78 -10.13 11.26
N LEU A 81 10.82 -9.78 10.50
CA LEU A 81 12.09 -10.52 10.47
C LEU A 81 12.80 -10.47 11.84
N GLN A 82 12.83 -9.32 12.49
CA GLN A 82 13.41 -9.20 13.83
C GLN A 82 12.62 -10.00 14.88
N ALA A 83 11.29 -10.01 14.81
CA ALA A 83 10.45 -10.82 15.68
C ALA A 83 10.71 -12.33 15.46
N LYS A 84 10.82 -12.75 14.21
CA LYS A 84 11.17 -14.14 13.84
C LYS A 84 12.57 -14.52 14.33
N ALA A 85 13.54 -13.60 14.21
CA ALA A 85 14.89 -13.80 14.72
C ALA A 85 14.93 -14.09 16.22
N ARG A 86 14.08 -13.41 17.00
CA ARG A 86 13.97 -13.60 18.47
C ARG A 86 13.25 -14.88 18.87
N SER A 87 12.34 -15.40 18.03
CA SER A 87 11.52 -16.56 18.38
C SER A 87 12.10 -17.89 17.89
N VAL A 88 12.30 -18.03 16.59
CA VAL A 88 12.69 -19.29 15.94
C VAL A 88 14.01 -19.19 15.18
N GLY A 89 14.54 -17.96 15.04
CA GLY A 89 15.73 -17.67 14.24
C GLY A 89 15.42 -17.38 12.77
N LEU A 90 16.42 -16.89 12.05
CA LEU A 90 16.34 -16.56 10.62
C LEU A 90 17.19 -17.52 9.78
N SER A 91 16.69 -17.84 8.59
CA SER A 91 17.46 -18.47 7.52
C SER A 91 18.57 -17.56 6.98
N ALA A 92 19.46 -18.10 6.15
CA ALA A 92 20.52 -17.31 5.52
C ALA A 92 19.94 -16.25 4.58
N GLU A 93 18.89 -16.59 3.83
CA GLU A 93 18.17 -15.70 2.94
C GLU A 93 17.53 -14.54 3.71
N GLU A 94 16.82 -14.84 4.80
CA GLU A 94 16.15 -13.83 5.63
C GLU A 94 17.13 -12.89 6.33
N LYS A 95 18.32 -13.38 6.70
CA LYS A 95 19.39 -12.52 7.25
C LYS A 95 19.90 -11.54 6.19
N ARG A 96 20.06 -11.98 4.94
CA ARG A 96 20.46 -11.10 3.83
C ARG A 96 19.36 -10.08 3.52
N GLU A 97 18.10 -10.51 3.51
CA GLU A 97 16.95 -9.63 3.34
C GLU A 97 16.91 -8.55 4.43
N LEU A 98 17.01 -8.93 5.70
CA LEU A 98 17.03 -7.99 6.82
C LEU A 98 18.17 -6.97 6.69
N LEU A 99 19.37 -7.40 6.30
CA LEU A 99 20.51 -6.50 6.10
C LEU A 99 20.27 -5.52 4.95
N ALA A 100 19.70 -5.98 3.83
CA ALA A 100 19.37 -5.12 2.69
C ALA A 100 18.33 -4.06 3.07
N LEU A 101 17.22 -4.48 3.70
CA LEU A 101 16.16 -3.57 4.14
C LEU A 101 16.65 -2.52 5.15
N MET A 102 17.57 -2.89 6.05
CA MET A 102 18.17 -1.96 7.02
C MET A 102 19.14 -0.95 6.39
N LEU A 103 19.71 -1.26 5.22
CA LEU A 103 20.52 -0.32 4.46
C LEU A 103 19.64 0.65 3.69
N ASP A 104 18.58 0.15 3.06
CA ASP A 104 17.62 0.96 2.28
C ASP A 104 16.89 1.98 3.17
N LEU A 105 16.55 1.63 4.41
CA LEU A 105 15.91 2.57 5.35
C LEU A 105 16.85 3.70 5.83
N LYS A 106 18.17 3.54 5.68
CA LYS A 106 19.16 4.54 6.09
C LYS A 106 19.63 5.45 4.96
N ALA A 107 19.28 5.12 3.71
CA ALA A 107 19.61 5.87 2.51
C ALA A 107 18.63 7.03 2.31
#